data_AF-A0A5E8VH21-F1
#
_entry.id   AF-A0A5E8VH21-F1
#
_cell.length_a   1.000
_cell.length_b   1.000
_cell.length_c   1.000
_cell.angle_alpha   90.00
_cell.angle_beta   90.00
_cell.angle_gamma   90.00
#
_symmetry.space_group_name_H-M   'P 1'
#
loop_
_entity.id
_entity.type
_entity.pdbx_description
1 polymer ?
#
loop_
_entity_poly.entity_id
_entity_poly.type
_entity_poly.pdbx_seq_one_letter_code
_entity_poly.pdbx_strand_id
1 'polypeptide(L)'
;MLGTMEKESAPTFASLEEEEAALRARLDKIAQFKTLARELGVSLEATGLAVGRPVLGSPPLTITAPAASSFDGTLGDLIRCYRSNEQSPFHKLKYAVQNNYVGMLNKIAADFGAHRIADLSSDRVMQLYNQWAEGGKISMGHALAAKLRLLAGFGTTVLHDDDCTLFYARMRAMRFPVAEKRLVAMTAEHAEALRAKAHELGWGSIALAQAIQFELRLRQAQVIGEWVPMSDPAPSAITWGNEKWIRGLKWSDLDDKLILRFPVIDKRKRRKDMEIDLSSKMMVLEEMDKLPSIPSTGPMIICEATGRPYSNNEFRRKWRIAATKAGIPDNVRNADSVRAEGVQATKEEDQPTFSVVK
;
A
#
# COMPACT_ATOMS: atom_id res chain seq x y z
N MET A 1 48.18 -12.12 2.87
CA MET A 1 47.66 -13.48 2.59
C MET A 1 46.30 -13.60 3.25
N LEU A 2 45.32 -14.07 2.47
CA LEU A 2 44.02 -14.67 2.79
C LEU A 2 43.79 -14.94 4.30
N GLY A 3 42.71 -14.54 4.96
CA GLY A 3 41.30 -14.66 4.55
C GLY A 3 40.66 -15.79 5.37
N THR A 4 40.01 -15.47 6.49
CA THR A 4 39.13 -16.40 7.22
C THR A 4 37.69 -15.99 6.95
N MET A 5 37.11 -16.62 5.94
CA MET A 5 35.67 -16.63 5.69
C MET A 5 34.99 -17.49 6.76
N GLU A 6 34.11 -16.89 7.55
CA GLU A 6 33.14 -17.63 8.35
C GLU A 6 32.17 -18.35 7.41
N LYS A 7 32.17 -19.68 7.48
CA LYS A 7 31.29 -20.55 6.71
C LYS A 7 29.84 -20.34 7.14
N GLU A 8 28.98 -20.05 6.18
CA GLU A 8 27.53 -20.22 6.30
C GLU A 8 27.22 -21.65 6.77
N SER A 9 26.46 -21.74 7.85
CA SER A 9 25.91 -22.99 8.39
C SER A 9 24.96 -23.61 7.37
N ALA A 10 25.32 -24.77 6.83
CA ALA A 10 24.42 -25.60 6.03
C ALA A 10 23.14 -25.96 6.84
N PRO A 11 21.97 -26.09 6.19
CA PRO A 11 20.76 -26.51 6.86
C PRO A 11 20.93 -27.93 7.42
N THR A 12 20.77 -28.07 8.73
CA THR A 12 20.77 -29.35 9.44
C THR A 12 19.68 -30.28 8.91
N PHE A 13 19.96 -31.58 8.79
CA PHE A 13 19.02 -32.61 8.30
C PHE A 13 17.62 -32.55 8.93
N ALA A 14 17.51 -32.12 10.20
CA ALA A 14 16.24 -31.93 10.88
C ALA A 14 15.29 -30.92 10.21
N SER A 15 15.82 -29.86 9.57
CA SER A 15 14.98 -28.86 8.89
C SER A 15 14.43 -29.36 7.55
N LEU A 16 15.11 -30.31 6.90
CA LEU A 16 14.64 -30.92 5.65
C LEU A 16 13.51 -31.92 5.91
N GLU A 17 13.59 -32.67 7.00
CA GLU A 17 12.52 -33.59 7.42
C GLU A 17 11.23 -32.85 7.82
N GLU A 18 11.35 -31.69 8.47
CA GLU A 18 10.22 -30.81 8.79
C GLU A 18 9.58 -30.22 7.52
N GLU A 19 10.38 -29.79 6.54
CA GLU A 19 9.89 -29.31 5.26
C GLU A 19 9.20 -30.40 4.44
N GLU A 20 9.75 -31.62 4.43
CA GLU A 20 9.16 -32.77 3.75
C GLU A 20 7.81 -33.17 4.39
N ALA A 21 7.74 -33.16 5.72
CA ALA A 21 6.49 -33.40 6.45
C ALA A 21 5.42 -32.33 6.13
N ALA A 22 5.82 -31.06 6.04
CA ALA A 22 4.93 -29.96 5.67
C ALA A 22 4.43 -30.06 4.21
N LEU A 23 5.28 -30.52 3.29
CA LEU A 23 4.90 -30.76 1.89
C LEU A 23 3.93 -31.93 1.75
N ARG A 24 4.16 -33.04 2.45
CA ARG A 24 3.22 -34.18 2.48
C ARG A 24 1.86 -33.77 3.03
N ALA A 25 1.82 -33.02 4.12
CA ALA A 25 0.58 -32.49 4.69
C ALA A 25 -0.19 -31.55 3.74
N ARG A 26 0.52 -30.79 2.89
CA ARG A 26 -0.11 -29.97 1.83
C ARG A 26 -0.67 -30.82 0.69
N LEU A 27 0.05 -31.85 0.27
CA LEU A 27 -0.41 -32.77 -0.79
C LEU A 27 -1.66 -33.54 -0.36
N ASP A 28 -1.74 -33.96 0.90
CA ASP A 28 -2.93 -34.62 1.45
C ASP A 28 -4.15 -33.69 1.47
N LYS A 29 -3.97 -32.41 1.83
CA LYS A 29 -5.06 -31.42 1.74
C LYS A 29 -5.54 -31.21 0.31
N ILE A 30 -4.63 -31.22 -0.67
CA ILE A 30 -4.97 -31.12 -2.09
C ILE A 30 -5.74 -32.37 -2.54
N ALA A 31 -5.36 -33.56 -2.08
CA ALA A 31 -6.06 -34.80 -2.38
C ALA A 31 -7.48 -34.80 -1.78
N GLN A 32 -7.64 -34.41 -0.51
CA GLN A 32 -8.94 -34.25 0.15
C GLN A 32 -9.84 -33.26 -0.59
N PHE A 33 -9.28 -32.13 -1.02
CA PHE A 33 -10.03 -31.13 -1.80
C PHE A 33 -10.50 -31.67 -3.15
N LYS A 34 -9.66 -32.45 -3.84
CA LYS A 34 -10.04 -33.11 -5.11
C LYS A 34 -11.15 -34.14 -4.93
N THR A 35 -11.12 -34.90 -3.83
CA THR A 35 -12.19 -35.85 -3.49
C THR A 35 -13.50 -35.12 -3.21
N LEU A 36 -13.45 -34.07 -2.39
CA LEU A 36 -14.63 -33.26 -2.07
C LEU A 36 -15.22 -32.58 -3.31
N ALA A 37 -14.37 -32.07 -4.21
CA ALA A 37 -14.83 -31.48 -5.47
C ALA A 37 -15.51 -32.51 -6.37
N ARG A 38 -15.04 -33.77 -6.38
CA ARG A 38 -15.69 -34.87 -7.11
C ARG A 38 -17.06 -35.23 -6.51
N GLU A 39 -17.17 -35.28 -5.18
CA GLU A 39 -18.44 -35.53 -4.47
C GLU A 39 -19.47 -34.42 -4.73
N LEU A 40 -19.01 -33.17 -4.83
CA LEU A 40 -19.85 -31.99 -5.08
C LEU A 40 -20.11 -31.72 -6.58
N GLY A 41 -19.62 -32.57 -7.48
CA GLY A 41 -19.79 -32.39 -8.93
C GLY A 41 -19.07 -31.15 -9.50
N VAL A 42 -18.07 -30.61 -8.80
CA VAL A 42 -17.29 -29.45 -9.22
C VAL A 42 -16.11 -29.92 -10.07
N SER A 43 -16.14 -29.57 -11.36
CA SER A 43 -15.01 -29.86 -12.26
C SER A 43 -13.78 -29.03 -11.89
N LEU A 44 -12.68 -29.71 -11.56
CA LEU A 44 -11.35 -29.11 -11.31
C LEU A 44 -10.43 -29.34 -12.51
N GLU A 45 -10.83 -28.91 -13.71
CA GLU A 45 -9.89 -28.85 -14.83
C GLU A 45 -9.10 -27.53 -14.80
N ALA A 46 -7.78 -27.65 -14.88
CA ALA A 46 -6.89 -26.52 -15.04
C ALA A 46 -7.10 -25.93 -16.44
N THR A 47 -7.57 -24.69 -16.53
CA THR A 47 -7.65 -23.93 -17.78
C THR A 47 -6.25 -23.70 -18.36
N GLY A 48 -5.81 -24.62 -19.21
CA GLY A 48 -4.72 -24.44 -20.16
C GLY A 48 -5.26 -23.98 -21.51
N LEU A 49 -4.69 -22.90 -22.05
CA LEU A 49 -4.93 -22.44 -23.41
C LEU A 49 -4.52 -23.51 -24.43
N ALA A 50 -5.46 -23.95 -25.29
CA ALA A 50 -5.15 -24.38 -26.66
C ALA A 50 -6.40 -24.41 -27.57
N VAL A 51 -6.13 -24.02 -28.81
CA VAL A 51 -6.98 -23.80 -30.00
C VAL A 51 -7.62 -25.08 -30.56
N GLY A 52 -8.88 -25.01 -31.03
CA GLY A 52 -9.29 -25.66 -32.29
C GLY A 52 -10.39 -26.75 -32.30
N ARG A 53 -11.63 -26.33 -32.62
CA ARG A 53 -12.73 -26.99 -33.41
C ARG A 53 -13.44 -28.28 -32.91
N PRO A 54 -14.69 -28.55 -33.38
CA PRO A 54 -15.82 -28.84 -32.50
C PRO A 54 -16.27 -30.31 -32.55
N VAL A 55 -16.84 -30.80 -31.44
CA VAL A 55 -17.57 -32.07 -31.41
C VAL A 55 -19.03 -31.80 -31.10
N LEU A 56 -19.87 -32.32 -32.00
CA LEU A 56 -21.33 -32.32 -31.97
C LEU A 56 -21.89 -33.10 -30.78
N GLY A 57 -23.00 -32.60 -30.22
CA GLY A 57 -24.00 -33.45 -29.58
C GLY A 57 -24.05 -33.38 -28.06
N SER A 58 -24.65 -32.33 -27.52
CA SER A 58 -25.42 -32.37 -26.27
C SER A 58 -26.44 -31.23 -26.30
N PRO A 59 -27.68 -31.43 -25.82
CA PRO A 59 -28.71 -30.40 -25.84
C PRO A 59 -28.25 -29.20 -25.00
N PRO A 60 -28.57 -27.96 -25.39
CA PRO A 60 -28.15 -26.81 -24.61
C PRO A 60 -28.87 -26.88 -23.26
N LEU A 61 -28.12 -27.16 -22.20
CA LEU A 61 -28.47 -26.64 -20.89
C LEU A 61 -28.38 -25.12 -21.04
N THR A 62 -29.50 -24.50 -21.39
CA THR A 62 -29.70 -23.07 -21.25
C THR A 62 -29.64 -22.78 -19.76
N ILE A 63 -28.43 -22.67 -19.21
CA ILE A 63 -28.20 -21.84 -18.05
C ILE A 63 -28.45 -20.43 -18.59
N THR A 64 -29.69 -19.97 -18.43
CA THR A 64 -30.02 -18.56 -18.55
C THR A 64 -29.00 -17.83 -17.69
N ALA A 65 -27.99 -17.25 -18.33
CA ALA A 65 -27.12 -16.30 -17.67
C ALA A 65 -28.06 -15.30 -16.99
N PRO A 66 -27.96 -15.05 -15.67
CA PRO A 66 -28.83 -14.09 -15.04
C PRO A 66 -28.69 -12.79 -15.82
N ALA A 67 -29.82 -12.30 -16.32
CA ALA A 67 -29.93 -10.99 -16.94
C ALA A 67 -29.14 -9.99 -16.09
N ALA A 68 -28.41 -9.08 -16.74
CA ALA A 68 -27.60 -8.03 -16.12
C ALA A 68 -28.24 -7.58 -14.81
N SER A 69 -27.70 -8.08 -13.70
CA SER A 69 -28.39 -8.10 -12.41
C SER A 69 -28.77 -6.68 -12.02
N SER A 70 -30.06 -6.38 -12.09
CA SER A 70 -30.64 -5.13 -11.60
C SER A 70 -30.22 -4.93 -10.16
N PHE A 71 -29.89 -3.68 -9.82
CA PHE A 71 -29.60 -3.28 -8.45
C PHE A 71 -30.77 -3.68 -7.52
N ASP A 72 -30.52 -4.47 -6.48
CA ASP A 72 -31.56 -5.07 -5.62
C ASP A 72 -31.99 -4.21 -4.43
N GLY A 73 -31.43 -3.00 -4.31
CA GLY A 73 -31.72 -2.05 -3.23
C GLY A 73 -30.95 -2.31 -1.94
N THR A 74 -30.11 -3.35 -1.87
CA THR A 74 -29.26 -3.63 -0.70
C THR A 74 -27.92 -2.93 -0.80
N LEU A 75 -27.28 -2.70 0.36
CA LEU A 75 -25.97 -2.08 0.33
C LEU A 75 -24.87 -3.02 -0.21
N GLY A 76 -25.00 -4.33 0.03
CA GLY A 76 -24.08 -5.33 -0.52
C GLY A 76 -24.09 -5.26 -2.04
N ASP A 77 -25.27 -5.10 -2.62
CA ASP A 77 -25.41 -4.97 -4.06
C ASP A 77 -24.93 -3.62 -4.59
N LEU A 78 -25.16 -2.54 -3.85
CA LEU A 78 -24.61 -1.21 -4.19
C LEU A 78 -23.09 -1.23 -4.25
N ILE A 79 -22.44 -1.95 -3.32
CA ILE A 79 -20.99 -2.15 -3.33
C ILE A 79 -20.55 -2.96 -4.54
N ARG A 80 -21.29 -4.01 -4.91
CA ARG A 80 -21.02 -4.81 -6.10
C ARG A 80 -21.09 -3.93 -7.35
N CYS A 81 -22.19 -3.19 -7.54
CA CYS A 81 -22.36 -2.24 -8.63
C CYS A 81 -21.26 -1.17 -8.65
N TYR A 82 -20.87 -0.63 -7.49
CA TYR A 82 -19.80 0.36 -7.39
C TYR A 82 -18.44 -0.18 -7.86
N ARG A 83 -18.19 -1.48 -7.75
CA ARG A 83 -16.92 -2.11 -8.14
C ARG A 83 -16.90 -2.59 -9.59
N SER A 84 -18.05 -2.91 -10.18
CA SER A 84 -18.16 -3.49 -11.51
C SER A 84 -18.60 -2.51 -12.59
N ASN A 85 -19.32 -1.44 -12.22
CA ASN A 85 -19.83 -0.47 -13.19
C ASN A 85 -18.69 0.40 -13.74
N GLU A 86 -18.49 0.40 -15.05
CA GLU A 86 -17.41 1.14 -15.73
C GLU A 86 -17.43 2.66 -15.49
N GLN A 87 -18.61 3.24 -15.29
CA GLN A 87 -18.78 4.67 -14.98
C GLN A 87 -18.44 4.99 -13.52
N SER A 88 -18.26 3.98 -12.67
CA SER A 88 -17.87 4.17 -11.28
C SER A 88 -16.53 4.90 -11.17
N PRO A 89 -16.44 5.91 -10.28
CA PRO A 89 -15.17 6.55 -9.94
C PRO A 89 -14.10 5.56 -9.44
N PHE A 90 -14.50 4.35 -9.00
CA PHE A 90 -13.59 3.29 -8.55
C PHE A 90 -12.51 2.96 -9.60
N HIS A 91 -12.87 2.86 -10.88
CA HIS A 91 -11.95 2.51 -11.96
C HIS A 91 -10.95 3.62 -12.30
N LYS A 92 -11.21 4.86 -11.85
CA LYS A 92 -10.32 6.03 -12.04
C LYS A 92 -9.32 6.20 -10.91
N LEU A 93 -9.39 5.37 -9.86
CA LEU A 93 -8.50 5.42 -8.71
C LEU A 93 -7.15 4.75 -9.02
N LYS A 94 -6.09 5.22 -8.36
CA LYS A 94 -4.81 4.49 -8.37
C LYS A 94 -4.98 3.12 -7.73
N TYR A 95 -4.23 2.14 -8.19
CA TYR A 95 -4.28 0.75 -7.69
C TYR A 95 -4.21 0.65 -6.15
N ALA A 96 -3.23 1.31 -5.52
CA ALA A 96 -3.11 1.31 -4.06
C ALA A 96 -4.34 1.90 -3.34
N VAL A 97 -5.02 2.86 -3.95
CA VAL A 97 -6.25 3.44 -3.42
C VAL A 97 -7.43 2.48 -3.59
N GLN A 98 -7.51 1.78 -4.73
CA GLN A 98 -8.50 0.73 -4.96
C GLN A 98 -8.39 -0.38 -3.91
N ASN A 99 -7.19 -0.89 -3.66
CA ASN A 99 -6.98 -1.94 -2.64
C ASN A 99 -7.44 -1.50 -1.24
N ASN A 100 -7.13 -0.26 -0.85
CA ASN A 100 -7.60 0.30 0.41
C ASN A 100 -9.14 0.42 0.45
N TYR A 101 -9.76 0.81 -0.67
CA TYR A 101 -11.22 0.86 -0.78
C TYR A 101 -11.83 -0.54 -0.66
N VAL A 102 -11.29 -1.53 -1.36
CA VAL A 102 -11.80 -2.92 -1.32
C VAL A 102 -11.84 -3.44 0.12
N GLY A 103 -10.79 -3.25 0.91
CA GLY A 103 -10.81 -3.67 2.32
C GLY A 103 -11.92 -3.02 3.14
N MET A 104 -12.11 -1.71 2.98
CA MET A 104 -13.19 -0.97 3.66
C MET A 104 -14.58 -1.39 3.19
N LEU A 105 -14.76 -1.58 1.88
CA LEU A 105 -16.02 -2.01 1.28
C LEU A 105 -16.38 -3.43 1.70
N ASN A 106 -15.40 -4.35 1.76
CA ASN A 106 -15.63 -5.71 2.26
C ASN A 106 -16.07 -5.69 3.73
N LYS A 107 -15.46 -4.83 4.57
CA LYS A 107 -15.90 -4.66 5.96
C LYS A 107 -17.34 -4.16 6.03
N ILE A 108 -17.68 -3.15 5.23
CA ILE A 108 -19.05 -2.62 5.15
C ILE A 108 -20.04 -3.71 4.70
N ALA A 109 -19.69 -4.47 3.67
CA ALA A 109 -20.52 -5.56 3.15
C ALA A 109 -20.72 -6.67 4.20
N ALA A 110 -19.67 -7.02 4.95
CA ALA A 110 -19.76 -8.01 6.02
C ALA A 110 -20.65 -7.52 7.18
N ASP A 111 -20.48 -6.25 7.60
CA ASP A 111 -21.18 -5.71 8.76
C ASP A 111 -22.67 -5.42 8.45
N PHE A 112 -23.02 -5.00 7.23
CA PHE A 112 -24.42 -4.67 6.91
C PHE A 112 -24.88 -4.89 5.46
N GLY A 113 -24.11 -5.57 4.60
CA GLY A 113 -24.43 -5.69 3.18
C GLY A 113 -25.87 -6.19 2.88
N ALA A 114 -26.46 -7.00 3.75
CA ALA A 114 -27.83 -7.50 3.58
C ALA A 114 -28.95 -6.46 3.83
N HIS A 115 -28.66 -5.30 4.42
CA HIS A 115 -29.69 -4.30 4.71
C HIS A 115 -30.07 -3.54 3.44
N ARG A 116 -31.38 -3.27 3.31
CA ARG A 116 -31.90 -2.36 2.27
C ARG A 116 -31.57 -0.92 2.59
N ILE A 117 -31.26 -0.16 1.55
CA ILE A 117 -30.90 1.26 1.69
C ILE A 117 -32.08 2.09 2.20
N ALA A 118 -33.30 1.76 1.76
CA ALA A 118 -34.54 2.39 2.23
C ALA A 118 -34.66 2.40 3.77
N ASP A 119 -34.23 1.31 4.41
CA ASP A 119 -34.37 1.07 5.85
C ASP A 119 -33.25 1.72 6.68
N LEU A 120 -32.23 2.31 6.04
CA LEU A 120 -31.11 2.93 6.73
C LEU A 120 -31.51 4.32 7.27
N SER A 121 -32.00 4.33 8.50
CA SER A 121 -32.23 5.55 9.27
C SER A 121 -30.93 6.17 9.80
N SER A 122 -30.97 7.45 10.16
CA SER A 122 -29.83 8.14 10.76
C SER A 122 -29.37 7.49 12.06
N ASP A 123 -30.30 7.00 12.89
CA ASP A 123 -29.98 6.30 14.14
C ASP A 123 -29.25 4.99 13.88
N ARG A 124 -29.71 4.23 12.88
CA ARG A 124 -29.06 2.98 12.49
C ARG A 124 -27.63 3.21 12.01
N VAL A 125 -27.41 4.25 11.20
CA VAL A 125 -26.07 4.65 10.74
C VAL A 125 -25.19 5.09 11.92
N MET A 126 -25.72 5.84 12.89
CA MET A 126 -24.95 6.24 14.08
C MET A 126 -24.57 5.05 14.95
N GLN A 127 -25.46 4.07 15.13
CA GLN A 127 -25.14 2.83 15.84
C GLN A 127 -23.96 2.10 15.17
N LEU A 128 -23.98 1.98 13.84
CA LEU A 128 -22.88 1.36 13.08
C LEU A 128 -21.58 2.16 13.20
N TYR A 129 -21.66 3.49 13.10
CA TYR A 129 -20.49 4.35 13.30
C TYR A 129 -19.88 4.11 14.69
N ASN A 130 -20.70 4.04 15.74
CA ASN A 130 -20.22 3.81 17.10
C ASN A 130 -19.54 2.45 17.24
N GLN A 131 -20.08 1.39 16.62
CA GLN A 131 -19.44 0.07 16.57
C GLN A 131 -18.07 0.11 15.86
N TRP A 132 -17.96 0.86 14.76
CA TRP A 132 -16.69 1.01 14.06
C TRP A 132 -15.68 1.89 14.78
N ALA A 133 -16.17 2.87 15.55
CA ALA A 133 -15.36 3.78 16.35
C ALA A 133 -14.99 3.20 17.73
N GLU A 134 -15.55 2.06 18.10
CA GLU A 134 -15.32 1.39 19.38
C GLU A 134 -13.82 1.16 19.65
N GLY A 135 -13.42 1.30 20.93
CA GLY A 135 -12.02 1.22 21.34
C GLY A 135 -11.16 2.37 20.81
N GLY A 136 -11.76 3.54 20.59
CA GLY A 136 -11.04 4.76 20.14
C GLY A 136 -10.71 4.77 18.63
N LYS A 137 -11.31 3.88 17.83
CA LYS A 137 -11.07 3.74 16.39
C LYS A 137 -11.82 4.80 15.56
N ILE A 138 -11.87 6.04 16.04
CA ILE A 138 -12.62 7.16 15.44
C ILE A 138 -12.22 7.37 13.97
N SER A 139 -10.94 7.25 13.63
CA SER A 139 -10.48 7.37 12.23
C SER A 139 -11.07 6.29 11.32
N MET A 140 -11.23 5.06 11.82
CA MET A 140 -11.82 3.96 11.06
C MET A 140 -13.31 4.19 10.86
N GLY A 141 -14.05 4.50 11.94
CA GLY A 141 -15.48 4.83 11.85
C GLY A 141 -15.75 5.97 10.89
N HIS A 142 -14.94 7.04 10.95
CA HIS A 142 -15.05 8.16 10.02
C HIS A 142 -14.76 7.75 8.57
N ALA A 143 -13.73 6.94 8.33
CA ALA A 143 -13.40 6.47 6.98
C ALA A 143 -14.53 5.62 6.38
N LEU A 144 -15.12 4.70 7.16
CA LEU A 144 -16.22 3.85 6.72
C LEU A 144 -17.51 4.66 6.47
N ALA A 145 -17.85 5.60 7.36
CA ALA A 145 -18.97 6.51 7.14
C ALA A 145 -18.78 7.39 5.88
N ALA A 146 -17.54 7.81 5.59
CA ALA A 146 -17.23 8.50 4.34
C ALA A 146 -17.42 7.60 3.11
N LYS A 147 -17.14 6.28 3.21
CA LYS A 147 -17.43 5.32 2.13
C LYS A 147 -18.91 5.12 1.92
N LEU A 148 -19.71 5.09 2.97
CA LEU A 148 -21.16 5.03 2.83
C LEU A 148 -21.72 6.24 2.08
N ARG A 149 -21.23 7.43 2.42
CA ARG A 149 -21.63 8.65 1.71
C ARG A 149 -21.20 8.62 0.24
N LEU A 150 -20.01 8.06 -0.05
CA LEU A 150 -19.52 7.87 -1.42
C LEU A 150 -20.40 6.88 -2.21
N LEU A 151 -20.73 5.74 -1.62
CA LEU A 151 -21.58 4.72 -2.24
C LEU A 151 -22.98 5.27 -2.52
N ALA A 152 -23.59 5.95 -1.56
CA ALA A 152 -24.90 6.59 -1.73
C ALA A 152 -24.87 7.62 -2.87
N GLY A 153 -23.82 8.45 -2.94
CA GLY A 153 -23.64 9.39 -4.04
C GLY A 153 -23.50 8.71 -5.40
N PHE A 154 -22.77 7.60 -5.48
CA PHE A 154 -22.71 6.78 -6.70
C PHE A 154 -24.09 6.23 -7.09
N GLY A 155 -24.84 5.67 -6.13
CA GLY A 155 -26.19 5.16 -6.36
C GLY A 155 -27.13 6.25 -6.92
N THR A 156 -27.05 7.46 -6.38
CA THR A 156 -27.79 8.62 -6.89
C THR A 156 -27.37 9.03 -8.31
N THR A 157 -26.07 9.17 -8.55
CA THR A 157 -25.59 9.81 -9.79
C THR A 157 -25.42 8.86 -10.97
N VAL A 158 -25.18 7.57 -10.71
CA VAL A 158 -24.88 6.57 -11.75
C VAL A 158 -25.99 5.53 -11.86
N LEU A 159 -26.54 5.07 -10.74
CA LEU A 159 -27.66 4.11 -10.76
C LEU A 159 -29.03 4.80 -10.86
N HIS A 160 -29.10 6.11 -10.57
CA HIS A 160 -30.33 6.90 -10.54
C HIS A 160 -31.40 6.31 -9.62
N ASP A 161 -30.97 5.79 -8.46
CA ASP A 161 -31.84 5.15 -7.48
C ASP A 161 -32.37 6.16 -6.45
N ASP A 162 -33.69 6.11 -6.21
CA ASP A 162 -34.39 7.06 -5.32
C ASP A 162 -34.03 6.84 -3.85
N ASP A 163 -33.92 5.58 -3.42
CA ASP A 163 -33.54 5.22 -2.04
C ASP A 163 -32.10 5.69 -1.74
N CYS A 164 -31.18 5.52 -2.70
CA CYS A 164 -29.83 6.07 -2.63
C CYS A 164 -29.83 7.60 -2.53
N THR A 165 -30.73 8.27 -3.24
CA THR A 165 -30.88 9.74 -3.20
C THR A 165 -31.31 10.22 -1.83
N LEU A 166 -32.34 9.59 -1.26
CA LEU A 166 -32.81 9.89 0.08
C LEU A 166 -31.73 9.59 1.13
N PHE A 167 -31.07 8.44 1.01
CA PHE A 167 -29.99 8.04 1.90
C PHE A 167 -28.78 8.98 1.82
N TYR A 168 -28.39 9.41 0.62
CA TYR A 168 -27.31 10.37 0.42
C TYR A 168 -27.61 11.72 1.09
N ALA A 169 -28.84 12.22 0.95
CA ALA A 169 -29.28 13.45 1.62
C ALA A 169 -29.19 13.32 3.15
N ARG A 170 -29.69 12.22 3.72
CA ARG A 170 -29.56 11.91 5.15
C ARG A 170 -28.10 11.89 5.60
N MET A 171 -27.26 11.12 4.90
CA MET A 171 -25.82 11.02 5.19
C MET A 171 -25.12 12.39 5.14
N ARG A 172 -25.57 13.33 4.30
CA ARG A 172 -24.99 14.67 4.19
C ARG A 172 -25.35 15.58 5.38
N ALA A 173 -26.53 15.38 5.96
CA ALA A 173 -26.96 16.08 7.17
C ALA A 173 -26.20 15.59 8.42
N MET A 174 -25.83 14.31 8.47
CA MET A 174 -25.13 13.71 9.60
C MET A 174 -23.71 14.29 9.82
N ARG A 175 -23.27 14.29 11.08
CA ARG A 175 -21.91 14.68 11.49
C ARG A 175 -21.27 13.52 12.24
N PHE A 176 -20.04 13.20 11.87
CA PHE A 176 -19.26 12.12 12.48
C PHE A 176 -18.02 12.73 13.13
N PRO A 177 -17.72 12.36 14.39
CA PRO A 177 -16.47 12.74 15.03
C PRO A 177 -15.26 12.41 14.15
N VAL A 178 -14.28 13.31 14.17
CA VAL A 178 -13.01 13.20 13.45
C VAL A 178 -11.92 13.04 14.49
N ALA A 179 -11.07 12.02 14.33
CA ALA A 179 -9.93 11.84 15.21
C ALA A 179 -8.97 13.03 15.10
N GLU A 180 -8.39 13.43 16.22
CA GLU A 180 -7.39 14.49 16.23
C GLU A 180 -6.19 14.10 15.36
N LYS A 181 -5.61 15.10 14.69
CA LYS A 181 -4.44 14.88 13.85
C LYS A 181 -3.24 14.57 14.74
N ARG A 182 -2.64 13.40 14.54
CA ARG A 182 -1.35 13.07 15.17
C ARG A 182 -0.24 13.98 14.63
N LEU A 183 0.46 14.67 15.53
CA LEU A 183 1.57 15.59 15.22
C LEU A 183 2.93 15.11 15.77
N VAL A 184 3.14 13.79 15.81
CA VAL A 184 4.44 13.23 16.23
C VAL A 184 5.50 13.49 15.17
N ALA A 185 6.64 14.03 15.59
CA ALA A 185 7.84 14.20 14.78
C ALA A 185 8.90 13.16 15.16
N MET A 186 9.71 12.76 14.19
CA MET A 186 10.89 11.92 14.46
C MET A 186 12.09 12.83 14.74
N THR A 187 12.92 12.49 15.74
CA THR A 187 14.14 13.21 16.10
C THR A 187 15.35 12.61 15.36
N ALA A 188 16.48 13.33 15.34
CA ALA A 188 17.74 12.81 14.79
C ALA A 188 18.21 11.57 15.54
N GLU A 189 18.12 11.58 16.87
CA GLU A 189 18.47 10.43 17.73
C GLU A 189 17.67 9.18 17.36
N HIS A 190 16.36 9.31 17.09
CA HIS A 190 15.54 8.19 16.61
C HIS A 190 16.04 7.68 15.25
N ALA A 191 16.42 8.56 14.34
CA ALA A 191 16.94 8.18 13.03
C ALA A 191 18.26 7.41 13.15
N GLU A 192 19.19 7.92 13.97
CA GLU A 192 20.50 7.32 14.23
C GLU A 192 20.37 5.95 14.90
N ALA A 193 19.57 5.86 15.97
CA ALA A 193 19.33 4.61 16.67
C ALA A 193 18.72 3.55 15.74
N LEU A 194 17.79 3.94 14.87
CA LEU A 194 17.21 3.03 13.88
C LEU A 194 18.23 2.57 12.85
N ARG A 195 19.05 3.49 12.32
CA ARG A 195 20.10 3.17 11.34
C ARG A 195 21.11 2.19 11.93
N ALA A 196 21.63 2.48 13.12
CA ALA A 196 22.56 1.60 13.83
C ALA A 196 21.96 0.20 14.03
N LYS A 197 20.72 0.13 14.53
CA LYS A 197 20.05 -1.16 14.76
C LYS A 197 19.75 -1.91 13.46
N ALA A 198 19.42 -1.22 12.39
CA ALA A 198 19.19 -1.84 11.09
C ALA A 198 20.46 -2.49 10.54
N HIS A 199 21.64 -1.86 10.72
CA HIS A 199 22.93 -2.48 10.37
C HIS A 199 23.24 -3.73 11.18
N GLU A 200 23.03 -3.70 12.51
CA GLU A 200 23.19 -4.89 13.35
C GLU A 200 22.32 -6.07 12.89
N LEU A 201 21.18 -5.79 12.27
CA LEU A 201 20.24 -6.80 11.74
C LEU A 201 20.53 -7.19 10.29
N GLY A 202 21.57 -6.63 9.66
CA GLY A 202 21.90 -6.86 8.26
C GLY A 202 20.91 -6.22 7.28
N TRP A 203 20.19 -5.16 7.70
CA TRP A 203 19.19 -4.45 6.89
C TRP A 203 19.67 -3.05 6.50
N GLY A 204 20.86 -2.96 5.91
CA GLY A 204 21.47 -1.69 5.51
C GLY A 204 20.59 -0.82 4.60
N SER A 205 19.76 -1.42 3.75
CA SER A 205 18.83 -0.65 2.89
C SER A 205 17.74 0.04 3.70
N ILE A 206 17.34 -0.50 4.86
CA ILE A 206 16.41 0.19 5.77
C ILE A 206 17.09 1.40 6.40
N ALA A 207 18.37 1.29 6.78
CA ALA A 207 19.15 2.39 7.31
C ALA A 207 19.30 3.52 6.27
N LEU A 208 19.71 3.19 5.05
CA LEU A 208 19.79 4.14 3.94
C LEU A 208 18.43 4.80 3.64
N ALA A 209 17.35 4.02 3.58
CA ALA A 209 16.01 4.55 3.37
C ALA A 209 15.59 5.51 4.49
N GLN A 210 15.96 5.23 5.74
CA GLN A 210 15.68 6.11 6.87
C GLN A 210 16.46 7.42 6.77
N ALA A 211 17.75 7.37 6.45
CA ALA A 211 18.59 8.56 6.25
C ALA A 211 18.00 9.48 5.18
N ILE A 212 17.70 8.92 4.00
CA ILE A 212 17.10 9.64 2.88
C ILE A 212 15.75 10.27 3.29
N GLN A 213 14.87 9.52 3.94
CA GLN A 213 13.55 10.04 4.33
C GLN A 213 13.64 11.16 5.37
N PHE A 214 14.58 11.05 6.32
CA PHE A 214 14.76 12.03 7.39
C PHE A 214 15.35 13.34 6.85
N GLU A 215 16.50 13.26 6.15
CA GLU A 215 17.21 14.46 5.71
C GLU A 215 16.58 15.16 4.50
N LEU A 216 15.94 14.40 3.60
CA LEU A 216 15.29 14.95 2.40
C LEU A 216 13.77 15.17 2.60
N ARG A 217 13.23 14.76 3.76
CA ARG A 217 11.78 14.84 4.09
C ARG A 217 10.89 14.19 3.03
N LEU A 218 11.36 13.10 2.44
CA LEU A 218 10.63 12.34 1.43
C LEU A 218 9.68 11.32 2.08
N ARG A 219 8.57 11.05 1.41
CA ARG A 219 7.64 9.99 1.80
C ARG A 219 8.22 8.63 1.49
N GLN A 220 7.84 7.63 2.27
CA GLN A 220 8.21 6.23 2.07
C GLN A 220 8.13 5.79 0.59
N ALA A 221 6.97 6.01 -0.05
CA ALA A 221 6.75 5.59 -1.45
C ALA A 221 7.60 6.33 -2.49
N GLN A 222 8.16 7.50 -2.16
CA GLN A 222 9.12 8.20 -3.04
C GLN A 222 10.52 7.61 -2.93
N VAL A 223 10.84 7.02 -1.78
CA VAL A 223 12.17 6.45 -1.51
C VAL A 223 12.21 4.99 -1.93
N ILE A 224 11.29 4.16 -1.38
CA ILE A 224 11.29 2.71 -1.63
C ILE A 224 10.48 2.31 -2.88
N GLY A 225 9.67 3.22 -3.41
CA GLY A 225 8.75 2.97 -4.51
C GLY A 225 7.47 2.24 -4.12
N GLU A 226 6.76 1.76 -5.15
CA GLU A 226 5.55 0.96 -5.00
C GLU A 226 5.47 -0.11 -6.10
N TRP A 227 5.01 -1.30 -5.73
CA TRP A 227 4.65 -2.35 -6.68
C TRP A 227 3.21 -2.13 -7.15
N VAL A 228 3.01 -2.13 -8.45
CA VAL A 228 1.71 -1.94 -9.12
C VAL A 228 1.52 -3.03 -10.18
N PRO A 229 0.27 -3.39 -10.55
CA PRO A 229 0.02 -4.34 -11.60
C PRO A 229 0.61 -3.90 -12.94
N MET A 230 0.90 -4.87 -13.81
CA MET A 230 1.39 -4.58 -15.17
C MET A 230 0.45 -3.68 -15.99
N SER A 231 -0.85 -3.72 -15.70
CA SER A 231 -1.87 -2.87 -16.33
C SER A 231 -1.81 -1.39 -15.95
N ASP A 232 -1.04 -1.00 -14.92
CA ASP A 232 -0.84 0.41 -14.59
C ASP A 232 -0.14 1.12 -15.78
N PRO A 233 -0.51 2.35 -16.17
CA PRO A 233 0.10 3.01 -17.33
C PRO A 233 1.55 3.47 -17.10
N ALA A 234 2.03 3.53 -15.86
CA ALA A 234 3.39 4.02 -15.58
C ALA A 234 4.47 3.07 -16.15
N PRO A 235 5.48 3.58 -16.88
CA PRO A 235 6.56 2.75 -17.39
C PRO A 235 7.46 2.28 -16.25
N SER A 236 7.96 1.04 -16.35
CA SER A 236 9.00 0.52 -15.47
C SER A 236 9.77 -0.60 -16.15
N ALA A 237 11.08 -0.65 -15.90
CA ALA A 237 11.95 -1.74 -16.31
C ALA A 237 12.05 -2.85 -15.25
N ILE A 238 11.65 -2.58 -14.00
CA ILE A 238 11.74 -3.55 -12.90
C ILE A 238 10.37 -4.21 -12.74
N THR A 239 10.29 -5.48 -13.12
CA THR A 239 9.07 -6.28 -13.06
C THR A 239 9.27 -7.53 -12.21
N TRP A 240 8.19 -8.02 -11.62
CA TRP A 240 8.18 -9.27 -10.88
C TRP A 240 6.79 -9.90 -10.94
N GLY A 241 6.70 -11.11 -11.49
CA GLY A 241 5.41 -11.77 -11.69
C GLY A 241 4.48 -10.92 -12.57
N ASN A 242 3.29 -10.58 -12.05
CA ASN A 242 2.32 -9.72 -12.73
C ASN A 242 2.33 -8.26 -12.21
N GLU A 243 3.43 -7.84 -11.59
CA GLU A 243 3.62 -6.51 -11.04
C GLU A 243 4.90 -5.86 -11.58
N LYS A 244 4.94 -4.54 -11.47
CA LYS A 244 6.08 -3.71 -11.78
C LYS A 244 6.32 -2.68 -10.69
N TRP A 245 7.57 -2.32 -10.50
CA TRP A 245 7.99 -1.39 -9.48
C TRP A 245 8.13 0.02 -10.04
N ILE A 246 7.51 1.01 -9.41
CA ILE A 246 7.52 2.41 -9.86
C ILE A 246 7.85 3.38 -8.72
N ARG A 247 8.27 4.60 -9.09
CA ARG A 247 8.39 5.79 -8.23
C ARG A 247 9.42 5.76 -7.09
N GLY A 248 10.15 4.67 -6.88
CA GLY A 248 11.25 4.66 -5.93
C GLY A 248 12.53 5.21 -6.55
N LEU A 249 13.49 5.55 -5.69
CA LEU A 249 14.77 6.07 -6.12
C LEU A 249 15.62 4.97 -6.75
N LYS A 250 16.27 5.31 -7.85
CA LYS A 250 17.23 4.44 -8.54
C LYS A 250 18.62 5.03 -8.41
N TRP A 251 19.64 4.18 -8.44
CA TRP A 251 21.03 4.63 -8.50
C TRP A 251 21.32 5.46 -9.75
N SER A 252 20.61 5.19 -10.86
CA SER A 252 20.69 5.99 -12.09
C SER A 252 20.21 7.45 -11.91
N ASP A 253 19.48 7.74 -10.82
CA ASP A 253 18.98 9.08 -10.53
C ASP A 253 20.03 9.93 -9.80
N LEU A 254 21.14 9.33 -9.37
CA LEU A 254 22.27 9.99 -8.71
C LEU A 254 23.41 10.20 -9.71
N ASP A 255 23.92 11.43 -9.80
CA ASP A 255 25.08 11.74 -10.65
C ASP A 255 26.41 11.73 -9.87
N ASP A 256 27.53 11.86 -10.59
CA ASP A 256 28.88 11.86 -10.04
C ASP A 256 29.15 13.04 -9.07
N LYS A 257 28.31 14.08 -9.09
CA LYS A 257 28.39 15.23 -8.19
C LYS A 257 27.51 15.05 -6.95
N LEU A 258 26.98 13.84 -6.73
CA LEU A 258 26.05 13.52 -5.65
C LEU A 258 24.73 14.30 -5.72
N ILE A 259 24.32 14.70 -6.94
CA ILE A 259 23.03 15.37 -7.16
C ILE A 259 22.00 14.31 -7.53
N LEU A 260 20.97 14.19 -6.69
CA LEU A 260 19.85 13.25 -6.87
C LEU A 260 18.72 13.94 -7.66
N ARG A 261 18.41 13.41 -8.85
CA ARG A 261 17.42 13.95 -9.80
C ARG A 261 16.29 12.95 -10.06
N PHE A 262 15.08 13.24 -9.59
CA PHE A 262 13.95 12.32 -9.75
C PHE A 262 12.58 13.04 -9.84
N PRO A 263 11.63 12.49 -10.60
CA PRO A 263 10.30 13.06 -10.72
C PRO A 263 9.43 12.71 -9.52
N VAL A 264 8.71 13.70 -9.02
CA VAL A 264 7.81 13.54 -7.89
C VAL A 264 6.41 14.01 -8.25
N ILE A 265 5.39 13.27 -7.80
CA ILE A 265 4.00 13.67 -7.98
C ILE A 265 3.51 14.38 -6.72
N ASP A 266 3.20 15.68 -6.84
CA ASP A 266 2.65 16.48 -5.75
C ASP A 266 1.17 16.10 -5.45
N LYS A 267 0.62 16.58 -4.33
CA LYS A 267 -0.77 16.42 -3.90
C LYS A 267 -1.79 16.76 -4.99
N ARG A 268 -1.46 17.72 -5.87
CA ARG A 268 -2.30 18.11 -7.03
C ARG A 268 -2.12 17.22 -8.27
N LYS A 269 -1.45 16.06 -8.14
CA LYS A 269 -1.13 15.12 -9.22
C LYS A 269 -0.26 15.71 -10.35
N ARG A 270 0.48 16.79 -10.05
CA ARG A 270 1.43 17.41 -10.99
C ARG A 270 2.79 16.75 -10.84
N ARG A 271 3.48 16.53 -11.97
CA ARG A 271 4.88 16.16 -11.97
C ARG A 271 5.73 17.37 -11.59
N LYS A 272 6.63 17.18 -10.63
CA LYS A 272 7.65 18.11 -10.19
C LYS A 272 8.97 17.35 -10.19
N ASP A 273 9.89 17.74 -11.04
CA ASP A 273 11.24 17.18 -10.99
C ASP A 273 11.97 17.79 -9.79
N MET A 274 12.56 16.94 -8.96
CA MET A 274 13.34 17.32 -7.80
C MET A 274 14.82 17.15 -8.11
N GLU A 275 15.61 18.12 -7.66
CA GLU A 275 17.07 18.13 -7.71
C GLU A 275 17.54 18.42 -6.29
N ILE A 276 18.31 17.51 -5.72
CA ILE A 276 18.78 17.60 -4.34
C ILE A 276 20.25 17.27 -4.30
N ASP A 277 21.06 18.18 -3.78
CA ASP A 277 22.46 17.95 -3.47
C ASP A 277 22.60 17.14 -2.18
N LEU A 278 23.24 15.97 -2.27
CA LEU A 278 23.49 15.09 -1.13
C LEU A 278 24.80 15.42 -0.38
N SER A 279 25.63 16.35 -0.87
CA SER A 279 26.91 16.72 -0.25
C SER A 279 26.79 17.23 1.20
N SER A 280 25.64 17.80 1.55
CA SER A 280 25.32 18.31 2.89
C SER A 280 24.53 17.33 3.76
N LYS A 281 24.29 16.11 3.28
CA LYS A 281 23.37 15.12 3.88
C LYS A 281 24.18 14.05 4.60
N MET A 282 24.68 14.38 5.79
CA MET A 282 25.63 13.56 6.53
C MET A 282 25.10 12.14 6.78
N MET A 283 23.82 11.99 7.17
CA MET A 283 23.28 10.65 7.41
C MET A 283 23.24 9.83 6.13
N VAL A 284 22.93 10.43 4.98
CA VAL A 284 22.94 9.72 3.70
C VAL A 284 24.36 9.34 3.30
N LEU A 285 25.32 10.25 3.42
CA LEU A 285 26.73 9.99 3.08
C LEU A 285 27.32 8.85 3.92
N GLU A 286 27.10 8.87 5.24
CA GLU A 286 27.52 7.78 6.14
C GLU A 286 26.94 6.41 5.75
N GLU A 287 25.73 6.38 5.20
CA GLU A 287 25.12 5.13 4.73
C GLU A 287 25.67 4.69 3.37
N MET A 288 26.02 5.64 2.51
CA MET A 288 26.66 5.35 1.22
C MET A 288 28.08 4.82 1.40
N ASP A 289 28.85 5.35 2.35
CA ASP A 289 30.22 4.90 2.64
C ASP A 289 30.29 3.47 3.16
N LYS A 290 29.19 2.96 3.74
CA LYS A 290 29.09 1.56 4.19
C LYS A 290 28.80 0.58 3.05
N LEU A 291 28.45 1.06 1.86
CA LEU A 291 28.21 0.19 0.72
C LEU A 291 29.55 -0.29 0.14
N PRO A 292 29.68 -1.57 -0.23
CA PRO A 292 30.92 -2.10 -0.80
C PRO A 292 31.28 -1.41 -2.12
N SER A 293 30.26 -1.02 -2.88
CA SER A 293 30.35 -0.16 -4.06
C SER A 293 29.00 0.49 -4.31
N ILE A 294 29.01 1.70 -4.86
CA ILE A 294 27.79 2.38 -5.30
C ILE A 294 27.41 1.80 -6.68
N PRO A 295 26.25 1.13 -6.81
CA PRO A 295 25.80 0.63 -8.10
C PRO A 295 25.51 1.78 -9.06
N SER A 296 25.66 1.57 -10.37
CA SER A 296 25.30 2.57 -11.39
C SER A 296 23.83 2.52 -11.80
N THR A 297 23.16 1.39 -11.56
CA THR A 297 21.77 1.15 -11.99
C THR A 297 20.98 0.38 -10.94
N GLY A 298 19.66 0.35 -11.12
CA GLY A 298 18.76 -0.39 -10.23
C GLY A 298 18.21 0.43 -9.07
N PRO A 299 17.34 -0.17 -8.24
CA PRO A 299 16.70 0.49 -7.10
C PRO A 299 17.72 0.76 -5.98
N MET A 300 17.66 1.93 -5.35
CA MET A 300 18.53 2.25 -4.22
C MET A 300 18.22 1.40 -2.98
N ILE A 301 16.94 1.09 -2.78
CA ILE A 301 16.46 0.42 -1.58
C ILE A 301 15.92 -0.96 -1.95
N ILE A 302 16.64 -2.01 -1.55
CA ILE A 302 16.29 -3.41 -1.81
C ILE A 302 16.11 -4.19 -0.50
N CYS A 303 15.29 -5.23 -0.55
CA CYS A 303 15.23 -6.23 0.49
C CYS A 303 16.40 -7.19 0.32
N GLU A 304 17.30 -7.21 1.30
CA GLU A 304 18.53 -8.00 1.31
C GLU A 304 18.25 -9.49 1.14
N ALA A 305 17.12 -9.98 1.67
CA ALA A 305 16.72 -11.37 1.57
C ALA A 305 16.23 -11.78 0.17
N THR A 306 15.74 -10.84 -0.66
CA THR A 306 15.16 -11.17 -1.97
C THR A 306 15.90 -10.53 -3.14
N GLY A 307 16.81 -9.57 -2.88
CA GLY A 307 17.47 -8.75 -3.89
C GLY A 307 16.53 -7.77 -4.62
N ARG A 308 15.29 -7.60 -4.15
CA ARG A 308 14.24 -6.83 -4.85
C ARG A 308 13.82 -5.60 -4.08
N PRO A 309 13.30 -4.55 -4.74
CA PRO A 309 12.68 -3.44 -4.03
C PRO A 309 11.67 -3.91 -2.98
N TYR A 310 11.70 -3.28 -1.81
CA TYR A 310 10.79 -3.60 -0.74
C TYR A 310 9.31 -3.42 -1.15
N SER A 311 8.44 -4.31 -0.69
CA SER A 311 7.01 -4.02 -0.67
C SER A 311 6.70 -3.05 0.49
N ASN A 312 5.63 -2.26 0.34
CA ASN A 312 5.25 -1.28 1.37
C ASN A 312 4.98 -1.93 2.73
N ASN A 313 4.40 -3.13 2.75
CA ASN A 313 4.07 -3.84 3.98
C ASN A 313 5.32 -4.42 4.63
N GLU A 314 6.20 -5.05 3.84
CA GLU A 314 7.41 -5.67 4.36
C GLU A 314 8.38 -4.61 4.89
N PHE A 315 8.54 -3.49 4.18
CA PHE A 315 9.35 -2.37 4.66
C PHE A 315 8.85 -1.86 6.02
N ARG A 316 7.55 -1.60 6.15
CA ARG A 316 6.96 -1.11 7.40
C ARG A 316 7.13 -2.09 8.54
N ARG A 317 6.97 -3.39 8.26
CA ARG A 317 7.16 -4.46 9.25
C ARG A 317 8.60 -4.49 9.74
N LYS A 318 9.58 -4.58 8.83
CA LYS A 318 11.00 -4.62 9.21
C LYS A 318 11.46 -3.33 9.87
N TRP A 319 11.04 -2.18 9.35
CA TRP A 319 11.30 -0.88 9.96
C TRP A 319 10.77 -0.83 11.40
N ARG A 320 9.56 -1.36 11.64
CA ARG A 320 9.01 -1.42 13.00
C ARG A 320 9.83 -2.33 13.90
N ILE A 321 10.24 -3.51 13.43
CA ILE A 321 11.09 -4.45 14.18
C ILE A 321 12.41 -3.77 14.58
N ALA A 322 13.08 -3.10 13.64
CA ALA A 322 14.32 -2.37 13.91
C ALA A 322 14.09 -1.24 14.93
N ALA A 323 13.02 -0.47 14.76
CA ALA A 323 12.66 0.63 15.65
C ALA A 323 12.38 0.16 17.09
N THR A 324 11.62 -0.91 17.27
CA THR A 324 11.33 -1.47 18.59
C THR A 324 12.60 -1.97 19.26
N LYS A 325 13.49 -2.66 18.52
CA LYS A 325 14.80 -3.08 19.03
C LYS A 325 15.75 -1.92 19.33
N ALA A 326 15.54 -0.78 18.69
CA ALA A 326 16.27 0.47 18.95
C ALA A 326 15.66 1.30 20.10
N GLY A 327 14.58 0.82 20.75
CA GLY A 327 13.92 1.54 21.84
C GLY A 327 13.05 2.72 21.40
N ILE A 328 12.76 2.84 20.10
CA ILE A 328 11.93 3.93 19.57
C ILE A 328 10.47 3.71 19.99
N PRO A 329 9.81 4.72 20.57
CA PRO A 329 8.41 4.61 20.99
C PRO A 329 7.44 4.19 19.87
N ASP A 330 6.42 3.40 20.21
CA ASP A 330 5.44 2.88 19.25
C ASP A 330 4.62 3.97 18.56
N ASN A 331 4.46 5.12 19.23
CA ASN A 331 3.77 6.28 18.68
C ASN A 331 4.60 7.01 17.59
N VAL A 332 5.91 6.73 17.45
CA VAL A 332 6.77 7.24 16.36
C VAL A 332 6.75 6.25 15.20
N ARG A 333 6.43 6.72 13.99
CA ARG A 333 6.31 5.89 12.78
C ARG A 333 7.25 6.40 11.70
N ASN A 334 7.59 5.53 10.74
CA ASN A 334 8.43 5.89 9.59
C ASN A 334 7.93 7.15 8.84
N ALA A 335 6.60 7.28 8.70
CA ALA A 335 5.98 8.42 8.04
C ALA A 335 6.16 9.77 8.79
N ASP A 336 6.66 9.76 10.03
CA ASP A 336 6.95 10.96 10.82
C ASP A 336 8.31 11.59 10.48
N SER A 337 9.15 10.89 9.72
CA SER A 337 10.41 11.43 9.18
C SER A 337 10.20 12.73 8.38
N VAL A 338 9.06 12.85 7.68
CA VAL A 338 8.70 14.05 6.90
C VAL A 338 8.40 15.26 7.80
N ARG A 339 8.06 15.02 9.07
CA ARG A 339 7.76 16.05 10.08
C ARG A 339 8.95 16.35 10.99
N ALA A 340 10.10 15.74 10.75
CA ALA A 340 11.30 16.03 11.51
C ALA A 340 11.59 17.54 11.47
N GLU A 341 11.66 18.13 12.66
CA GLU A 341 12.17 19.48 12.81
C GLU A 341 13.61 19.47 12.29
N GLY A 342 13.87 20.29 11.28
CA GLY A 342 15.20 20.34 10.70
C GLY A 342 16.12 21.00 11.69
N VAL A 343 17.35 20.50 11.80
CA VAL A 343 18.49 21.35 12.14
C VAL A 343 18.45 22.51 11.13
N GLN A 344 17.90 23.65 11.53
CA GLN A 344 17.90 24.84 10.69
C GLN A 344 19.33 25.35 10.64
N ALA A 345 19.92 25.31 9.45
CA ALA A 345 20.95 26.28 9.08
C ALA A 345 20.40 27.69 9.38
N THR A 346 21.24 28.47 10.04
CA THR A 346 21.08 29.88 10.40
C THR A 346 20.29 30.68 9.37
N LYS A 347 19.20 31.31 9.82
CA LYS A 347 18.54 32.37 9.07
C LYS A 347 19.44 33.61 9.09
N GLU A 348 20.08 33.92 7.97
CA GLU A 348 20.45 35.31 7.68
C GLU A 348 19.17 36.07 7.32
N GLU A 349 18.90 37.13 8.07
CA GLU A 349 17.83 38.09 7.81
C GLU A 349 18.21 38.95 6.61
N ASP A 350 17.54 38.76 5.48
CA ASP A 350 17.62 39.66 4.34
C ASP A 350 16.45 40.66 4.44
N GLN A 351 16.75 41.89 4.87
CA GLN A 351 15.79 43.00 4.87
C GLN A 351 15.77 43.67 3.48
N PRO A 352 14.60 43.83 2.83
CA PRO A 352 14.53 44.61 1.60
C PRO A 352 14.53 46.11 1.91
N THR A 353 15.62 46.78 1.53
CA THR A 353 15.71 48.24 1.42
C THR A 353 14.74 48.75 0.34
N PHE A 354 13.70 49.47 0.75
CA PHE A 354 12.90 50.29 -0.16
C PHE A 354 13.59 51.62 -0.40
N SER A 355 14.19 51.80 -1.58
CA SER A 355 14.61 53.10 -2.11
C SER A 355 13.44 53.76 -2.83
N VAL A 356 12.90 54.85 -2.26
CA VAL A 356 11.96 55.75 -2.92
C VAL A 356 12.77 56.79 -3.70
N VAL A 357 12.67 56.76 -5.03
CA VAL A 357 13.16 57.83 -5.90
C VAL A 357 12.14 58.98 -5.85
N LYS A 358 12.64 60.19 -5.59
CA LYS A 358 11.90 61.46 -5.75
C LYS A 358 12.07 61.97 -7.17
#